data_AF-A0A6N4SZE6-F1
#
_entry.id   AF-A0A6N4SZE6-F1
#
_cell.length_a   1.000
_cell.length_b   1.000
_cell.length_c   1.000
_cell.angle_alpha   90.00
_cell.angle_beta   90.00
_cell.angle_gamma   90.00
#
_symmetry.space_group_name_H-M   'P 1'
#
loop_
_entity.id
_entity.type
_entity.pdbx_description
1 polymer ?
#
loop_
_entity_poly.entity_id
_entity_poly.type
_entity_poly.pdbx_seq_one_letter_code
_entity_poly.pdbx_strand_id
1 'polypeptide(L)'
;MIASLDQKPGLAGRVIYPLPEMLALKAKTEVYPKNTFHWTGMGPQALAQWLSEKYFKHPRLSTLSAQLHARPSDIQQFLPGVTLNVPTREPDYAQAGITACAGVPCFPEWKGVAASLGDVSRYRHDKKQGPRLLLISDSFGHGIAGFFAEYYGEVWHLSMNNINLLTEAERASLKKIVFEDYAPDQVLYVFHDAAISYFERAPAQLLNAKK
;
A
#
# COMPACT_ATOMS: atom_id res chain seq x y z
N MET A 1 -2.15 14.57 18.01
CA MET A 1 -1.34 14.12 16.87
C MET A 1 -2.10 14.20 15.54
N ILE A 2 -3.27 13.55 15.36
CA ILE A 2 -4.04 13.68 14.11
C ILE A 2 -4.67 15.07 13.94
N ALA A 3 -5.30 15.60 15.00
CA ALA A 3 -5.84 16.97 14.97
C ALA A 3 -4.76 18.03 14.67
N SER A 4 -3.50 17.78 15.06
CA SER A 4 -2.36 18.64 14.73
C SER A 4 -1.83 18.44 13.31
N LEU A 5 -2.07 17.29 12.68
CA LEU A 5 -1.74 17.05 11.27
C LEU A 5 -2.76 17.72 10.34
N ASP A 6 -4.05 17.68 10.70
CA ASP A 6 -5.12 18.32 9.94
C ASP A 6 -5.00 19.85 9.94
N GLN A 7 -4.34 20.41 10.96
CA GLN A 7 -4.00 21.83 11.05
C GLN A 7 -2.79 22.22 10.17
N LYS A 8 -2.06 21.27 9.57
CA LYS A 8 -0.91 21.61 8.72
C LYS A 8 -1.38 22.11 7.35
N PRO A 9 -0.75 23.17 6.79
CA PRO A 9 -1.07 23.67 5.46
C PRO A 9 -1.01 22.55 4.40
N GLY A 10 -2.08 22.41 3.62
CA GLY A 10 -2.17 21.41 2.55
C GLY A 10 -2.61 20.01 2.98
N LEU A 11 -2.79 19.75 4.28
CA LEU A 11 -3.29 18.47 4.82
C LEU A 11 -4.71 18.53 5.37
N ALA A 12 -5.27 19.73 5.57
CA ALA A 12 -6.64 19.92 6.04
C ALA A 12 -7.66 19.15 5.18
N GLY A 13 -8.44 18.27 5.82
CA GLY A 13 -9.43 17.42 5.19
C GLY A 13 -8.86 16.30 4.31
N ARG A 14 -7.54 16.07 4.34
CA ARG A 14 -6.83 15.02 3.56
C ARG A 14 -6.21 13.94 4.42
N VAL A 15 -6.25 14.10 5.75
CA VAL A 15 -5.79 13.10 6.71
C VAL A 15 -6.96 12.19 7.05
N ILE A 16 -6.81 10.89 6.77
CA ILE A 16 -7.80 9.87 7.10
C ILE A 16 -7.25 9.04 8.24
N TYR A 17 -7.94 9.04 9.38
CA TYR A 17 -7.62 8.16 10.50
C TYR A 17 -8.83 7.26 10.80
N PRO A 18 -8.95 6.11 10.12
CA PRO A 18 -10.17 5.30 10.10
C PRO A 18 -10.31 4.40 11.33
N LEU A 19 -9.95 4.89 12.52
CA LEU A 19 -9.96 4.07 13.74
C LEU A 19 -11.36 3.51 14.08
N PRO A 20 -12.45 4.30 14.05
CA PRO A 20 -13.79 3.78 14.30
C PRO A 20 -14.19 2.66 13.32
N GLU A 21 -13.88 2.85 12.03
CA GLU A 21 -14.17 1.88 10.97
C GLU A 21 -13.35 0.60 11.16
N MET A 22 -12.06 0.74 11.50
CA MET A 22 -11.17 -0.39 11.77
C MET A 22 -11.61 -1.18 13.02
N LEU A 23 -12.06 -0.50 14.08
CA LEU A 23 -12.61 -1.14 15.28
C LEU A 23 -13.91 -1.90 14.96
N ALA A 24 -14.80 -1.29 14.16
CA ALA A 24 -16.04 -1.93 13.72
C ALA A 24 -15.77 -3.15 12.82
N LEU A 25 -14.75 -3.07 11.96
CA LEU A 25 -14.32 -4.16 11.09
C LEU A 25 -13.75 -5.33 11.91
N LYS A 26 -12.90 -5.03 12.90
CA LYS A 26 -12.29 -6.04 13.80
C LYS A 26 -13.33 -6.87 14.54
N ALA A 27 -14.53 -6.33 14.80
CA ALA A 27 -15.62 -7.07 15.44
C ALA A 27 -16.23 -8.17 14.53
N LYS A 28 -15.97 -8.15 13.23
CA LYS A 28 -16.61 -9.02 12.22
C LYS A 28 -15.62 -9.84 11.40
N THR A 29 -14.39 -9.35 11.26
CA THR A 29 -13.36 -9.93 10.40
C THR A 29 -12.03 -9.93 11.13
N GLU A 30 -11.21 -10.96 10.90
CA GLU A 30 -9.82 -10.98 11.34
C GLU A 30 -9.00 -9.96 10.53
N VAL A 31 -8.84 -8.75 11.06
CA VAL A 31 -8.06 -7.66 10.43
C VAL A 31 -6.56 -7.86 10.65
N TYR A 32 -6.20 -8.35 11.83
CA TYR A 32 -4.85 -8.68 12.25
C TYR A 32 -4.85 -10.15 12.65
N PRO A 33 -4.44 -11.05 11.76
CA PRO A 33 -4.38 -12.47 12.07
C PRO A 33 -3.49 -12.76 13.27
N LYS A 34 -3.89 -13.77 14.06
CA LYS A 34 -3.03 -14.23 15.15
C LYS A 34 -1.68 -14.67 14.60
N ASN A 35 -0.63 -14.36 15.36
CA ASN A 35 0.75 -14.67 15.00
C ASN A 35 1.17 -14.03 13.68
N THR A 36 0.75 -12.80 13.42
CA THR A 36 1.26 -11.99 12.30
C THR A 36 1.44 -10.57 12.82
N PHE A 37 2.50 -9.90 12.37
CA PHE A 37 2.78 -8.51 12.72
C PHE A 37 1.95 -7.55 11.87
N HIS A 38 1.88 -7.79 10.57
CA HIS A 38 1.08 -6.99 9.63
C HIS A 38 -0.39 -7.42 9.62
N TRP A 39 -1.25 -6.51 9.18
CA TRP A 39 -2.54 -6.92 8.64
C TRP A 39 -2.34 -7.76 7.37
N THR A 40 -3.22 -8.71 7.12
CA THR A 40 -3.21 -9.50 5.88
C THR A 40 -4.60 -10.07 5.63
N GLY A 41 -4.76 -10.79 4.53
CA GLY A 41 -6.03 -11.39 4.14
C GLY A 41 -7.06 -10.33 3.73
N MET A 42 -8.30 -10.51 4.18
CA MET A 42 -9.43 -9.67 3.75
C MET A 42 -9.62 -8.40 4.60
N GLY A 43 -8.91 -8.26 5.73
CA GLY A 43 -8.96 -7.05 6.55
C GLY A 43 -8.62 -5.79 5.73
N PRO A 44 -7.46 -5.75 5.06
CA PRO A 44 -7.08 -4.64 4.17
C PRO A 44 -8.10 -4.37 3.04
N GLN A 45 -8.76 -5.41 2.50
CA GLN A 45 -9.78 -5.22 1.46
C GLN A 45 -10.93 -4.33 1.91
N ALA A 46 -11.48 -4.61 3.09
CA ALA A 46 -12.63 -3.87 3.59
C ALA A 46 -12.29 -2.38 3.79
N LEU A 47 -11.06 -2.07 4.22
CA LEU A 47 -10.59 -0.70 4.29
C LEU A 47 -10.38 -0.08 2.90
N ALA A 48 -9.76 -0.79 1.96
CA ALA A 48 -9.58 -0.32 0.58
C ALA A 48 -10.93 -0.02 -0.09
N GLN A 49 -11.93 -0.88 0.13
CA GLN A 49 -13.30 -0.67 -0.30
C GLN A 49 -13.90 0.58 0.34
N TRP A 50 -13.83 0.71 1.67
CA TRP A 50 -14.41 1.87 2.36
C TRP A 50 -13.77 3.17 1.89
N LEU A 51 -12.44 3.23 1.78
CA LEU A 51 -11.71 4.37 1.25
C LEU A 51 -12.17 4.70 -0.18
N SER A 52 -12.20 3.71 -1.06
CA SER A 52 -12.52 3.94 -2.48
C SER A 52 -13.98 4.35 -2.69
N GLU A 53 -14.94 3.66 -2.07
CA GLU A 53 -16.36 3.92 -2.28
C GLU A 53 -16.89 5.09 -1.46
N LYS A 54 -16.52 5.18 -0.17
CA LYS A 54 -17.10 6.17 0.74
C LYS A 54 -16.33 7.47 0.74
N TYR A 55 -15.01 7.41 0.67
CA TYR A 55 -14.18 8.60 0.77
C TYR A 55 -13.81 9.17 -0.60
N PHE A 56 -13.23 8.37 -1.50
CA PHE A 56 -12.82 8.83 -2.84
C PHE A 56 -13.94 8.85 -3.89
N LYS A 57 -15.07 8.15 -3.62
CA LYS A 57 -16.21 8.03 -4.53
C LYS A 57 -15.87 7.39 -5.88
N HIS A 58 -14.88 6.50 -5.91
CA HIS A 58 -14.53 5.75 -7.12
C HIS A 58 -15.55 4.62 -7.37
N PRO A 59 -16.03 4.47 -8.61
CA PRO A 59 -16.82 3.30 -8.98
C PRO A 59 -15.94 2.05 -8.97
N ARG A 60 -16.53 0.92 -8.61
CA ARG A 60 -15.83 -0.37 -8.65
C ARG A 60 -15.66 -0.84 -10.09
N LEU A 61 -14.43 -1.16 -10.50
CA LEU A 61 -14.09 -1.73 -11.80
C LEU A 61 -14.28 -3.25 -11.81
N SER A 62 -13.88 -3.94 -10.75
CA SER A 62 -13.95 -5.41 -10.63
C SER A 62 -14.17 -5.82 -9.18
N THR A 63 -14.46 -7.10 -8.95
CA THR A 63 -14.47 -7.67 -7.60
C THR A 63 -13.42 -8.76 -7.51
N LEU A 64 -12.59 -8.70 -6.47
CA LEU A 64 -11.60 -9.73 -6.16
C LEU A 64 -12.28 -10.81 -5.32
N SER A 65 -12.31 -12.03 -5.85
CA SER A 65 -12.50 -13.21 -5.01
C SER A 65 -11.21 -13.47 -4.22
N ALA A 66 -11.31 -14.27 -3.17
CA ALA A 66 -10.14 -14.67 -2.40
C ALA A 66 -10.11 -16.17 -2.16
N GLN A 67 -8.90 -16.72 -2.23
CA GLN A 67 -8.62 -18.13 -1.98
C GLN A 67 -7.86 -18.28 -0.67
N LEU A 68 -8.14 -19.35 0.08
CA LEU A 68 -7.48 -19.61 1.35
C LEU A 68 -6.16 -20.35 1.11
N HIS A 69 -5.05 -19.78 1.56
CA HIS A 69 -3.73 -20.37 1.49
C HIS A 69 -3.09 -20.43 2.88
N ALA A 70 -2.23 -21.42 3.10
CA ALA A 70 -1.33 -21.42 4.25
C ALA A 70 -0.07 -20.62 3.87
N ARG A 71 0.20 -19.52 4.57
CA ARG A 71 1.36 -18.66 4.32
C ARG A 71 2.28 -18.61 5.53
N PRO A 72 3.61 -18.49 5.33
CA PRO A 72 4.52 -18.21 6.43
C PRO A 72 4.11 -16.93 7.15
N SER A 73 3.94 -17.02 8.46
CA SER A 73 3.80 -15.85 9.32
C SER A 73 5.01 -14.93 9.16
N ASP A 74 4.77 -13.64 8.98
CA ASP A 74 5.81 -12.62 8.93
C ASP A 74 6.59 -12.48 10.26
N ILE A 75 6.05 -12.91 11.40
CA ILE A 75 6.76 -12.88 12.68
C ILE A 75 7.93 -13.88 12.72
N GLN A 76 7.97 -14.85 11.80
CA GLN A 76 9.05 -15.84 11.73
C GLN A 76 10.41 -15.19 11.49
N GLN A 77 10.45 -14.03 10.82
CA GLN A 77 11.70 -13.28 10.62
C GLN A 77 12.37 -12.86 11.94
N PHE A 78 11.61 -12.84 13.04
CA PHE A 78 12.08 -12.55 14.40
C PHE A 78 12.24 -13.80 15.28
N LEU A 79 11.88 -14.98 14.76
CA LEU A 79 11.86 -16.25 15.50
C LEU A 79 12.64 -17.32 14.72
N PRO A 80 13.98 -17.21 14.62
CA PRO A 80 14.78 -18.15 13.85
C PRO A 80 14.58 -19.59 14.35
N GLY A 81 14.32 -20.51 13.42
CA GLY A 81 14.06 -21.93 13.72
C GLY A 81 12.59 -22.27 14.00
N VAL A 82 11.68 -21.30 14.06
CA VAL A 82 10.24 -21.55 14.23
C VAL A 82 9.54 -21.49 12.87
N THR A 83 8.97 -22.62 12.43
CA THR A 83 8.08 -22.64 11.26
C THR A 83 6.64 -22.44 11.71
N LEU A 84 6.01 -21.37 11.25
CA LEU A 84 4.65 -20.99 11.64
C LEU A 84 3.83 -20.53 10.44
N ASN A 85 2.91 -21.37 9.96
CA ASN A 85 2.02 -20.99 8.87
C ASN A 85 0.69 -20.47 9.43
N VAL A 86 0.17 -19.41 8.81
CA VAL A 86 -1.12 -18.82 9.12
C VAL A 86 -2.06 -18.97 7.91
N PRO A 87 -3.36 -19.27 8.14
CA PRO A 87 -4.34 -19.26 7.07
C PRO A 87 -4.58 -17.81 6.61
N THR A 88 -4.37 -17.54 5.33
CA THR A 88 -4.51 -16.21 4.73
C THR A 88 -5.40 -16.29 3.50
N ARG A 89 -6.40 -15.41 3.41
CA ARG A 89 -7.25 -15.28 2.23
C ARG A 89 -6.60 -14.31 1.25
N GLU A 90 -6.05 -14.81 0.16
CA GLU A 90 -5.35 -13.98 -0.81
C GLU A 90 -6.21 -13.73 -2.05
N PRO A 91 -6.09 -12.56 -2.69
CA PRO A 91 -6.88 -12.24 -3.86
C PRO A 91 -6.52 -13.08 -5.07
N ASP A 92 -7.52 -13.52 -5.81
CA ASP A 92 -7.33 -14.13 -7.13
C ASP A 92 -7.34 -13.04 -8.21
N TYR A 93 -6.18 -12.39 -8.39
CA TYR A 93 -6.02 -11.32 -9.38
C TYR A 93 -6.26 -11.80 -10.81
N ALA A 94 -5.80 -13.01 -11.14
CA ALA A 94 -5.93 -13.57 -12.48
C ALA A 94 -7.40 -13.79 -12.85
N GLN A 95 -8.22 -14.31 -11.93
CA GLN A 95 -9.67 -14.46 -12.13
C GLN A 95 -10.35 -13.11 -12.38
N ALA A 96 -9.87 -12.04 -11.74
CA ALA A 96 -10.40 -10.69 -11.93
C ALA A 96 -9.88 -9.96 -13.18
N GLY A 97 -8.98 -10.57 -13.96
CA GLY A 97 -8.34 -9.95 -15.12
C GLY A 97 -7.31 -8.88 -14.76
N ILE A 98 -6.62 -9.07 -13.63
CA ILE A 98 -5.61 -8.18 -13.10
C ILE A 98 -4.26 -8.88 -13.15
N THR A 99 -3.29 -8.26 -13.83
CA THR A 99 -1.89 -8.65 -13.73
C THR A 99 -1.32 -8.10 -12.42
N ALA A 100 -0.98 -8.98 -11.49
CA ALA A 100 -0.31 -8.65 -10.24
C ALA A 100 1.16 -9.03 -10.29
N CYS A 101 2.04 -8.13 -9.85
CA CYS A 101 3.46 -8.36 -9.77
C CYS A 101 4.01 -7.72 -8.49
N ALA A 102 4.79 -8.47 -7.70
CA ALA A 102 5.45 -7.96 -6.51
C ALA A 102 6.98 -8.16 -6.59
N GLY A 103 7.72 -7.19 -6.05
CA GLY A 103 9.17 -7.18 -5.97
C GLY A 103 9.89 -6.49 -7.13
N VAL A 104 11.21 -6.46 -7.03
CA VAL A 104 12.15 -5.80 -7.96
C VAL A 104 11.87 -6.09 -9.44
N PRO A 105 11.60 -7.34 -9.87
CA PRO A 105 11.41 -7.66 -11.29
C PRO A 105 10.21 -6.97 -11.94
N CYS A 106 9.30 -6.42 -11.14
CA CYS A 106 8.09 -5.75 -11.63
C CYS A 106 8.32 -4.34 -12.16
N PHE A 107 9.50 -3.78 -11.89
CA PHE A 107 9.88 -2.42 -12.27
C PHE A 107 11.26 -2.39 -12.94
N PRO A 108 11.46 -3.07 -14.08
CA PRO A 108 12.72 -3.03 -14.81
C PRO A 108 13.13 -1.59 -15.20
N GLU A 109 12.16 -0.69 -15.37
CA GLU A 109 12.36 0.71 -15.69
C GLU A 109 12.99 1.53 -14.54
N TRP A 110 13.08 0.99 -13.32
CA TRP A 110 13.64 1.68 -12.15
C TRP A 110 15.17 1.54 -12.01
N LYS A 111 15.86 0.90 -12.97
CA LYS A 111 17.34 0.87 -13.10
C LYS A 111 18.13 0.64 -11.79
N GLY A 112 17.66 -0.25 -10.91
CA GLY A 112 18.31 -0.58 -9.64
C GLY A 112 17.67 0.08 -8.41
N VAL A 113 16.89 1.16 -8.57
CA VAL A 113 16.15 1.80 -7.46
C VAL A 113 15.18 0.82 -6.78
N ALA A 114 14.49 0.00 -7.58
CA ALA A 114 13.58 -1.01 -7.05
C ALA A 114 14.28 -2.02 -6.12
N ALA A 115 15.56 -2.34 -6.38
CA ALA A 115 16.33 -3.26 -5.55
C ALA A 115 16.60 -2.67 -4.16
N SER A 116 16.91 -1.38 -4.09
CA SER A 116 17.12 -0.67 -2.83
C SER A 116 15.83 -0.51 -2.01
N LEU A 117 14.67 -0.35 -2.68
CA LEU A 117 13.38 -0.24 -2.00
C LEU A 117 12.89 -1.60 -1.47
N GLY A 118 13.03 -2.67 -2.28
CA GLY A 118 12.70 -4.05 -1.92
C GLY A 118 11.20 -4.38 -1.91
N ASP A 119 10.40 -3.57 -1.23
CA ASP A 119 8.94 -3.76 -1.13
C ASP A 119 8.20 -2.80 -2.07
N VAL A 120 7.97 -3.31 -3.27
CA VAL A 120 7.30 -2.62 -4.39
C VAL A 120 6.34 -3.60 -5.06
N SER A 121 5.21 -3.11 -5.57
CA SER A 121 4.28 -3.95 -6.33
C SER A 121 3.48 -3.15 -7.36
N ARG A 122 3.05 -3.84 -8.41
CA ARG A 122 2.26 -3.30 -9.52
C ARG A 122 1.05 -4.18 -9.77
N TYR A 123 -0.11 -3.55 -9.89
CA TYR A 123 -1.37 -4.21 -10.24
C TYR A 123 -1.99 -3.46 -11.41
N ARG A 124 -2.34 -4.16 -12.48
CA ARG A 124 -2.90 -3.54 -13.68
C ARG A 124 -4.07 -4.34 -14.21
N HIS A 125 -5.17 -3.66 -14.53
CA HIS A 125 -6.27 -4.25 -15.30
C HIS A 125 -5.85 -4.46 -16.75
N ASP A 126 -6.07 -5.67 -17.28
CA ASP A 126 -5.71 -5.96 -18.66
C ASP A 126 -6.75 -5.44 -19.66
N LYS A 127 -8.02 -5.30 -19.22
CA LYS A 127 -9.17 -5.01 -20.09
C LYS A 127 -10.03 -3.83 -19.65
N LYS A 128 -9.81 -3.30 -18.43
CA LYS A 128 -10.61 -2.21 -17.86
C LYS A 128 -9.75 -0.98 -17.71
N GLN A 129 -10.29 0.16 -18.11
CA GLN A 129 -9.66 1.45 -17.89
C GLN A 129 -10.15 2.04 -16.56
N GLY A 130 -9.29 2.81 -15.91
CA GLY A 130 -9.58 3.49 -14.66
C GLY A 130 -8.42 4.39 -14.24
N PRO A 131 -8.59 5.16 -13.16
CA PRO A 131 -7.54 6.05 -12.67
C PRO A 131 -6.29 5.26 -12.26
N ARG A 132 -5.13 5.92 -12.29
CA ARG A 132 -3.84 5.43 -11.82
C ARG A 132 -3.61 5.86 -10.36
N LEU A 133 -3.35 4.88 -9.49
CA LEU A 133 -2.98 5.11 -8.10
C LEU A 133 -1.47 4.94 -7.92
N LEU A 134 -0.86 5.88 -7.21
CA LEU A 134 0.43 5.70 -6.56
C LEU A 134 0.20 5.54 -5.04
N LEU A 135 0.47 4.36 -4.52
CA LEU A 135 0.45 4.05 -3.09
C LEU A 135 1.87 4.16 -2.53
N ILE A 136 2.06 5.09 -1.60
CA ILE A 136 3.32 5.28 -0.87
C ILE A 136 3.09 4.87 0.58
N SER A 137 3.92 4.00 1.13
CA SER A 137 3.63 3.41 2.44
C SER A 137 4.86 3.03 3.24
N ASP A 138 4.64 2.48 4.43
CA ASP A 138 5.56 1.55 5.08
C ASP A 138 5.24 0.10 4.66
N SER A 139 5.68 -0.90 5.44
CA SER A 139 5.45 -2.32 5.16
C SER A 139 3.97 -2.74 5.23
N PHE A 140 3.08 -1.93 5.81
CA PHE A 140 1.64 -2.23 5.79
C PHE A 140 1.04 -2.01 4.40
N GLY A 141 1.67 -1.21 3.53
CA GLY A 141 1.14 -0.98 2.16
C GLY A 141 1.04 -2.25 1.33
N HIS A 142 1.96 -3.20 1.52
CA HIS A 142 1.98 -4.46 0.80
C HIS A 142 0.64 -5.21 0.87
N GLY A 143 0.06 -5.30 2.07
CA GLY A 143 -1.17 -6.05 2.32
C GLY A 143 -2.44 -5.39 1.76
N ILE A 144 -2.41 -4.09 1.44
CA ILE A 144 -3.58 -3.36 0.94
C ILE A 144 -3.50 -3.01 -0.55
N ALA A 145 -2.29 -2.86 -1.10
CA ALA A 145 -2.05 -2.33 -2.44
C ALA A 145 -2.92 -2.98 -3.54
N GLY A 146 -2.95 -4.31 -3.57
CA GLY A 146 -3.68 -5.03 -4.60
C GLY A 146 -5.20 -4.87 -4.54
N PHE A 147 -5.77 -4.59 -3.37
CA PHE A 147 -7.22 -4.40 -3.24
C PHE A 147 -7.70 -3.08 -3.85
N PHE A 148 -6.83 -2.08 -3.99
CA PHE A 148 -7.16 -0.87 -4.76
C PHE A 148 -7.36 -1.18 -6.25
N ALA A 149 -6.85 -2.28 -6.77
CA ALA A 149 -7.11 -2.68 -8.16
C ALA A 149 -8.59 -3.04 -8.41
N GLU A 150 -9.45 -3.16 -7.39
CA GLU A 150 -10.91 -3.21 -7.58
C GLU A 150 -11.50 -1.88 -8.09
N TYR A 151 -10.78 -0.76 -7.97
CA TYR A 151 -11.27 0.60 -8.24
C TYR A 151 -10.37 1.42 -9.17
N TYR A 152 -9.09 1.06 -9.28
CA TYR A 152 -8.11 1.74 -10.12
C TYR A 152 -7.69 0.85 -11.30
N GLY A 153 -7.48 1.47 -12.47
CA GLY A 153 -7.02 0.74 -13.66
C GLY A 153 -5.58 0.26 -13.51
N GLU A 154 -4.78 1.00 -12.74
CA GLU A 154 -3.43 0.62 -12.39
C GLU A 154 -3.06 1.15 -10.99
N VAL A 155 -2.33 0.33 -10.23
CA VAL A 155 -1.82 0.66 -8.90
C VAL A 155 -0.33 0.37 -8.89
N TRP A 156 0.46 1.38 -8.60
CA TRP A 156 1.87 1.24 -8.24
C TRP A 156 2.01 1.44 -6.75
N HIS A 157 2.69 0.52 -6.08
CA HIS A 157 2.99 0.58 -4.65
C HIS A 157 4.49 0.61 -4.44
N LEU A 158 4.94 1.53 -3.59
CA LEU A 158 6.31 1.62 -3.12
C LEU A 158 6.37 1.87 -1.61
N SER A 159 7.15 1.04 -0.93
CA SER A 159 7.46 1.22 0.48
C SER A 159 8.62 2.19 0.67
N MET A 160 8.49 3.05 1.68
CA MET A 160 9.46 4.06 2.07
C MET A 160 10.46 3.58 3.11
N ASN A 161 10.34 2.32 3.58
CA ASN A 161 11.17 1.78 4.66
C ASN A 161 12.68 1.88 4.37
N ASN A 162 13.07 1.76 3.10
CA ASN A 162 14.46 1.77 2.65
C ASN A 162 14.80 2.99 1.77
N ILE A 163 13.97 4.06 1.79
CA ILE A 163 14.19 5.24 0.92
C ILE A 163 15.53 5.94 1.19
N ASN A 164 16.04 5.82 2.42
CA ASN A 164 17.32 6.36 2.87
C ASN A 164 18.53 5.65 2.23
N LEU A 165 18.33 4.45 1.65
CA LEU A 165 19.39 3.74 0.93
C LEU A 165 19.63 4.29 -0.48
N LEU A 166 18.70 5.12 -0.99
CA LEU A 166 18.86 5.75 -2.30
C LEU A 166 19.86 6.90 -2.25
N THR A 167 20.62 7.07 -3.32
CA THR A 167 21.36 8.30 -3.61
C THR A 167 20.40 9.43 -4.02
N GLU A 168 20.91 10.67 -4.07
CA GLU A 168 20.11 11.81 -4.52
C GLU A 168 19.68 11.67 -5.99
N ALA A 169 20.58 11.18 -6.85
CA ALA A 169 20.28 10.92 -8.26
C ALA A 169 19.20 9.84 -8.42
N GLU A 170 19.25 8.77 -7.63
CA GLU A 170 18.22 7.72 -7.61
C GLU A 170 16.88 8.24 -7.11
N ARG A 171 16.86 9.08 -6.06
CA ARG A 171 15.63 9.75 -5.61
C ARG A 171 15.04 10.65 -6.68
N ALA A 172 15.86 11.42 -7.39
CA ALA A 172 15.42 12.30 -8.47
C ALA A 172 14.85 11.47 -9.64
N SER A 173 15.53 10.38 -10.02
CA SER A 173 15.06 9.46 -11.04
C SER A 173 13.75 8.79 -10.63
N LEU A 174 13.62 8.31 -9.39
CA LEU A 174 12.40 7.72 -8.88
C LEU A 174 11.25 8.71 -8.94
N LYS A 175 11.48 9.96 -8.49
CA LYS A 175 10.47 11.02 -8.53
C LYS A 175 9.98 11.25 -9.96
N LYS A 176 10.89 11.35 -10.92
CA LYS A 176 10.52 11.47 -12.33
C LYS A 176 9.67 10.28 -12.79
N ILE A 177 10.14 9.06 -12.55
CA ILE A 177 9.45 7.84 -12.99
C ILE A 177 8.05 7.75 -12.38
N VAL A 178 7.90 8.00 -11.08
CA VAL A 178 6.62 7.78 -10.38
C VAL A 178 5.64 8.95 -10.52
N PHE A 179 6.09 10.20 -10.71
CA PHE A 179 5.20 11.36 -10.78
C PHE A 179 5.07 11.96 -12.18
N GLU A 180 6.08 11.81 -13.04
CA GLU A 180 6.06 12.35 -14.41
C GLU A 180 5.76 11.26 -15.44
N ASP A 181 6.49 10.13 -15.40
CA ASP A 181 6.34 9.08 -16.42
C ASP A 181 5.09 8.22 -16.15
N TYR A 182 4.91 7.75 -14.91
CA TYR A 182 3.70 7.05 -14.50
C TYR A 182 2.48 7.98 -14.40
N ALA A 183 2.70 9.25 -14.02
CA ALA A 183 1.68 10.29 -13.92
C ALA A 183 0.39 9.83 -13.21
N PRO A 184 0.43 9.56 -11.90
CA PRO A 184 -0.72 9.05 -11.16
C PRO A 184 -1.83 10.11 -11.09
N ASP A 185 -3.07 9.66 -11.26
CA ASP A 185 -4.26 10.49 -11.06
C ASP A 185 -4.51 10.75 -9.56
N GLN A 186 -4.06 9.82 -8.71
CA GLN A 186 -4.15 9.94 -7.25
C GLN A 186 -2.91 9.38 -6.56
N VAL A 187 -2.47 10.07 -5.50
CA VAL A 187 -1.39 9.63 -4.61
C VAL A 187 -1.99 9.39 -3.23
N LEU A 188 -1.77 8.21 -2.66
CA LEU A 188 -2.23 7.85 -1.33
C LEU A 188 -1.04 7.46 -0.46
N TYR A 189 -0.94 8.08 0.72
CA TYR A 189 0.04 7.72 1.74
C TYR A 189 -0.64 6.83 2.78
N VAL A 190 -0.16 5.59 2.95
CA VAL A 190 -0.69 4.64 3.94
C VAL A 190 0.41 4.23 4.90
N PHE A 191 0.26 4.61 6.16
CA PHE A 191 1.22 4.33 7.21
C PHE A 191 0.51 3.84 8.45
N HIS A 192 1.11 2.89 9.15
CA HIS A 192 0.64 2.55 10.48
C HIS A 192 0.86 3.74 11.43
N ASP A 193 0.01 3.87 12.45
CA ASP A 193 0.00 5.03 13.34
C ASP A 193 1.32 5.23 14.10
N ALA A 194 1.99 4.15 14.50
CA ALA A 194 3.33 4.24 15.09
C ALA A 194 4.39 4.77 14.09
N ALA A 195 4.22 4.64 12.77
CA ALA A 195 5.14 5.21 11.77
C ALA A 195 5.21 6.74 11.87
N ILE A 196 4.10 7.39 12.26
CA ILE A 196 4.02 8.85 12.45
C ILE A 196 5.01 9.32 13.53
N SER A 197 5.27 8.49 14.54
CA SER A 197 6.27 8.79 15.58
C SER A 197 7.72 8.76 15.05
N TYR A 198 7.98 8.05 13.96
CA TYR A 198 9.29 8.03 13.28
C TYR A 198 9.45 9.17 12.27
N PHE A 199 8.36 9.64 11.65
CA PHE A 199 8.40 10.76 10.70
C PHE A 199 8.82 12.10 11.32
N GLU A 200 8.63 12.29 12.63
CA GLU A 200 9.20 13.47 13.32
C GLU A 200 10.75 13.44 13.36
N ARG A 201 11.37 12.28 13.10
CA ARG A 201 12.84 12.09 13.09
C ARG A 201 13.45 12.06 11.68
N ALA A 202 12.64 11.87 10.64
CA ALA A 202 13.07 11.86 9.23
C ALA A 202 12.47 13.08 8.52
N PRO A 203 13.21 14.19 8.33
CA PRO A 203 12.65 15.42 7.80
C PRO A 203 12.12 15.21 6.38
N ALA A 204 10.79 15.27 6.22
CA ALA A 204 9.97 15.87 5.15
C ALA A 204 10.51 16.01 3.70
N GLN A 205 11.44 15.18 3.22
CA GLN A 205 12.04 15.37 1.90
C GLN A 205 11.14 14.93 0.72
N LEU A 206 10.16 14.03 0.94
CA LEU A 206 9.22 13.61 -0.12
C LEU A 206 7.84 14.28 -0.08
N LEU A 207 7.42 14.88 1.05
CA LEU A 207 6.11 15.53 1.15
C LEU A 207 6.07 16.94 0.52
N ASN A 208 7.23 17.49 0.16
CA ASN A 208 7.35 18.81 -0.48
C ASN A 208 7.27 18.73 -2.02
N ALA A 209 6.35 17.93 -2.56
CA ALA A 209 5.91 18.10 -3.94
C ALA A 209 5.00 19.34 -4.00
N LYS A 210 5.59 20.53 -4.07
CA LYS A 210 4.87 21.73 -4.52
C LYS A 210 4.38 21.46 -5.95
N LYS A 211 3.07 21.62 -6.16
CA LYS A 211 2.54 21.97 -7.48
C LYS A 211 3.02 23.37 -7.87
#